data_AF-A0A7V8JHX7-F1
#
_entry.id   AF-A0A7V8JHX7-F1
#
_cell.length_a   1.000
_cell.length_b   1.000
_cell.length_c   1.000
_cell.angle_alpha   90.00
_cell.angle_beta   90.00
_cell.angle_gamma   90.00
#
_symmetry.space_group_name_H-M   'P 1'
#
loop_
_entity.id
_entity.type
_entity.pdbx_description
1 polymer ?
#
loop_
_entity_poly.entity_id
_entity_poly.type
_entity_poly.pdbx_seq_one_letter_code
_entity_poly.pdbx_strand_id
1 'polypeptide(L)' 'MARRKKGGIPGVSFSWKRATGISAAKGKLSRQLGIPLTRSGRQRKLGKAMGCCVPAAFLLCCGGASLYGAMRLVIYMAG' A
#
# COMPACT_ATOMS: atom_id res chain seq x y z
N MET A 1 -4.45 6.07 9.44
CA MET A 1 -3.45 5.86 10.51
C MET A 1 -4.12 6.15 11.84
N ALA A 2 -4.64 5.12 12.48
CA ALA A 2 -4.93 5.16 13.91
C ALA A 2 -3.63 4.77 14.62
N ARG A 3 -2.71 5.73 14.82
CA ARG A 3 -1.61 5.53 15.78
C ARG A 3 -2.17 5.91 17.15
N ARG A 4 -2.74 4.94 17.84
CA ARG A 4 -3.30 5.13 19.18
C ARG A 4 -2.17 5.15 20.22
N LYS A 5 -2.37 6.03 21.22
CA LYS A 5 -1.76 6.20 22.55
C LYS A 5 -0.42 6.96 22.67
N LYS A 6 -0.45 8.12 23.37
CA LYS A 6 -0.26 8.20 24.84
C LYS A 6 -0.87 9.52 25.38
N GLY A 7 -1.91 9.41 26.21
CA GLY A 7 -2.42 10.46 27.13
C GLY A 7 -3.42 11.49 26.58
N GLY A 8 -4.60 11.55 27.20
CA GLY A 8 -5.46 12.75 27.28
C GLY A 8 -6.44 12.99 26.13
N ILE A 9 -7.73 12.99 26.48
CA ILE A 9 -8.91 13.64 25.86
C ILE A 9 -8.98 13.67 24.31
N PRO A 10 -10.03 13.08 23.68
CA PRO A 10 -10.26 13.21 22.24
C PRO A 10 -10.42 14.69 21.87
N GLY A 11 -9.50 15.22 21.04
CA GLY A 11 -9.49 16.62 20.61
C GLY A 11 -8.19 17.39 20.89
N VAL A 12 -7.36 16.92 21.82
CA VAL A 12 -6.09 17.58 22.21
C VAL A 12 -4.89 16.65 22.06
N SER A 13 -4.63 16.16 20.84
CA SER A 13 -3.40 15.41 20.56
C SER A 13 -2.21 16.37 20.44
N PHE A 14 -1.76 16.92 21.57
CA PHE A 14 -0.61 17.82 21.59
C PHE A 14 0.66 17.01 21.29
N SER A 15 1.33 17.36 20.19
CA SER A 15 2.59 16.74 19.80
C SER A 15 3.64 17.83 19.70
N TRP A 16 4.72 17.68 20.46
CA TRP A 16 5.88 18.56 20.38
C TRP A 16 6.41 18.71 18.96
N LYS A 17 6.31 17.68 18.12
CA LYS A 17 6.72 17.74 16.70
C LYS A 17 5.80 18.60 15.82
N ARG A 18 4.56 18.87 16.26
CA ARG A 18 3.65 19.85 15.63
C ARG A 18 3.91 21.25 16.17
N ALA A 19 4.12 21.39 17.49
CA ALA A 19 4.42 22.67 18.13
C ALA A 19 5.73 23.27 17.61
N THR A 20 6.77 22.46 17.39
CA THR A 20 8.04 22.90 16.80
C THR A 20 7.99 23.14 15.28
N GLY A 21 6.82 23.00 14.64
CA GLY A 21 6.64 23.28 13.21
C GLY A 21 7.27 22.26 12.25
N ILE A 22 8.06 21.30 12.74
CA ILE A 22 8.75 20.29 11.92
C ILE A 22 7.76 19.49 11.04
N SER A 23 6.57 19.21 11.57
CA SER A 23 5.51 18.52 10.81
C SER A 23 4.94 19.38 9.68
N ALA A 24 4.82 20.70 9.88
CA ALA A 24 4.31 21.63 8.88
C ALA A 24 5.33 21.87 7.77
N ALA A 25 6.61 22.02 8.11
CA ALA A 25 7.70 22.16 7.16
C ALA A 25 7.78 20.99 6.16
N LYS A 26 7.72 19.74 6.66
CA LYS A 26 7.66 18.53 5.81
C LYS A 26 6.44 18.52 4.87
N GLY A 27 5.31 19.04 5.33
CA GLY A 27 4.11 19.17 4.51
C GLY A 27 4.27 20.21 3.39
N LYS A 28 4.85 21.38 3.70
CA LYS A 28 5.12 22.43 2.72
C LYS A 28 6.09 21.95 1.64
N LEU A 29 7.21 21.36 2.04
CA LEU A 29 8.20 20.78 1.12
C LEU A 29 7.60 19.68 0.26
N SER A 30 6.77 18.80 0.82
CA SER A 30 6.11 17.74 0.05
C SER A 30 5.16 18.28 -1.02
N ARG A 31 4.55 19.46 -0.82
CA ARG A 31 3.69 20.13 -1.80
C ARG A 31 4.50 20.84 -2.88
N GLN A 32 5.61 21.48 -2.50
CA GLN A 32 6.51 22.15 -3.44
C GLN A 32 7.21 21.15 -4.36
N LEU A 33 7.64 20.01 -3.82
CA LEU A 33 8.37 18.97 -4.57
C LEU A 33 7.43 17.96 -5.26
N GLY A 34 6.13 17.93 -4.94
CA GLY A 34 5.18 16.91 -5.44
C GLY A 34 5.43 15.47 -4.94
N ILE A 35 6.52 15.23 -4.22
CA ILE A 35 6.96 13.93 -3.74
C ILE A 35 6.59 13.76 -2.26
N PRO A 36 5.93 12.66 -1.86
CA PRO A 36 5.60 12.40 -0.47
C PRO A 36 6.87 12.10 0.34
N LEU A 37 7.26 13.05 1.18
CA LEU A 37 8.41 12.91 2.07
C LEU A 37 8.15 11.98 3.27
N THR A 38 6.89 11.61 3.50
CA THR A 38 6.50 10.74 4.61
C THR A 38 6.44 9.27 4.16
N ARG A 39 6.92 8.36 5.02
CA ARG A 39 6.85 6.91 4.79
C ARG A 39 5.42 6.45 4.54
N SER A 40 4.47 6.96 5.32
CA SER A 40 3.04 6.69 5.16
C SER A 40 2.46 7.24 3.84
N GLY A 41 2.92 8.41 3.39
CA GLY A 41 2.55 8.97 2.09
C GLY A 41 3.03 8.11 0.92
N ARG A 42 4.30 7.65 0.97
CA ARG A 42 4.85 6.70 -0.01
C ARG A 42 4.08 5.38 -0.04
N GLN A 43 3.83 4.79 1.12
CA GLN A 43 3.08 3.54 1.22
C GLN A 43 1.66 3.65 0.65
N ARG A 44 0.99 4.81 0.76
CA ARG A 44 -0.31 5.04 0.13
C ARG A 44 -0.22 5.20 -1.39
N LYS A 45 0.80 5.90 -1.91
CA LYS A 45 1.01 6.01 -3.37
C LYS A 45 1.31 4.63 -3.98
N LEU A 46 2.25 3.90 -3.38
CA LEU A 46 2.63 2.56 -3.84
C LEU A 46 1.52 1.54 -3.64
N GLY A 47 0.81 1.57 -2.52
CA GLY A 47 -0.33 0.68 -2.27
C GLY A 47 -1.47 0.87 -3.26
N LYS A 48 -1.74 2.12 -3.71
CA LYS A 48 -2.70 2.37 -4.79
C LYS A 48 -2.25 1.80 -6.13
N ALA A 49 -0.96 1.91 -6.45
CA ALA A 49 -0.40 1.37 -7.69
C ALA A 49 -0.37 -0.17 -7.70
N MET A 50 0.06 -0.78 -6.58
CA MET A 50 0.19 -2.24 -6.45
C MET A 50 -1.15 -2.95 -6.21
N GLY A 51 -2.14 -2.26 -5.62
CA GLY A 51 -3.40 -2.88 -5.20
C GLY A 51 -4.22 -3.51 -6.33
N CYS A 52 -4.08 -3.03 -7.57
CA CYS A 52 -4.79 -3.59 -8.72
C CYS A 52 -4.05 -4.76 -9.39
N CYS A 53 -2.72 -4.74 -9.38
CA CYS A 53 -1.92 -5.81 -9.98
C CYS A 53 -1.88 -7.08 -9.13
N VAL A 54 -1.99 -6.98 -7.80
CA VAL A 54 -1.89 -8.16 -6.92
C VAL A 54 -3.04 -9.15 -7.12
N PRO A 55 -4.32 -8.74 -7.16
CA PRO A 55 -5.42 -9.67 -7.45
C PRO A 55 -5.40 -10.18 -8.89
N ALA A 56 -5.06 -9.32 -9.86
CA ALA A 56 -5.00 -9.69 -11.27
C ALA A 56 -3.90 -10.71 -11.55
N ALA A 57 -2.70 -10.52 -10.99
CA ALA A 57 -1.61 -11.48 -11.10
C ALA A 57 -1.93 -12.81 -10.41
N PHE A 58 -2.62 -12.77 -9.26
CA PHE A 58 -3.04 -13.98 -8.56
C PHE A 58 -4.06 -14.78 -9.38
N LEU A 59 -5.07 -14.10 -9.96
CA LEU A 59 -6.08 -14.72 -10.83
C LEU A 59 -5.47 -15.31 -12.11
N LEU A 60 -4.57 -14.58 -12.77
CA LEU A 60 -3.91 -15.04 -13.99
C LEU A 60 -2.98 -16.23 -13.74
N CYS A 61 -2.21 -16.19 -12.64
CA CYS A 61 -1.27 -17.27 -12.32
C CYS A 61 -1.99 -18.54 -11.86
N CYS A 62 -2.99 -18.43 -10.97
CA CYS A 62 -3.79 -19.58 -10.55
C CYS A 62 -4.62 -20.15 -11.70
N GLY A 63 -5.31 -19.32 -12.47
CA GLY A 63 -6.13 -19.79 -13.59
C GLY A 63 -5.30 -20.44 -14.70
N GLY A 64 -4.15 -19.84 -15.05
CA GLY A 64 -3.24 -20.36 -16.06
C GLY A 64 -2.64 -21.71 -15.67
N ALA A 65 -2.20 -21.87 -14.42
CA ALA A 65 -1.64 -23.14 -13.94
C ALA A 65 -2.67 -24.28 -13.95
N SER A 66 -3.92 -23.99 -13.57
CA SER A 66 -5.00 -24.98 -13.59
C SER A 66 -5.35 -25.44 -15.00
N LEU A 67 -5.41 -24.52 -15.97
CA LEU A 67 -5.65 -24.85 -17.39
C LEU A 67 -4.50 -25.65 -17.98
N TYR A 68 -3.26 -25.26 -17.72
CA TYR A 68 -2.07 -25.97 -18.22
C TYR A 68 -1.98 -27.38 -17.65
N GLY A 69 -2.31 -27.55 -16.36
CA GLY A 69 -2.38 -28.86 -15.71
C GLY A 69 -3.45 -29.76 -16.33
N ALA A 70 -4.67 -29.26 -16.50
CA ALA A 70 -5.77 -30.02 -17.10
C ALA A 70 -5.47 -30.41 -18.56
N MET A 71 -4.96 -29.47 -19.36
CA MET A 71 -4.59 -29.72 -20.75
C MET A 71 -3.49 -30.76 -20.88
N ARG A 72 -2.48 -30.72 -20.00
CA ARG A 72 -1.40 -31.72 -19.96
C ARG A 72 -1.91 -33.11 -19.58
N LEU A 73 -2.89 -33.18 -18.67
CA LEU A 73 -3.47 -34.45 -18.21
C LEU A 73 -4.36 -35.08 -19.29
N VAL A 74 -5.10 -34.26 -20.04
CA VAL A 74 -5.88 -34.70 -21.22
C VAL A 74 -4.95 -35.26 -22.31
N ILE A 75 -3.83 -34.59 -22.60
CA ILE A 75 -2.85 -35.09 -23.58
C ILE A 75 -2.24 -36.42 -23.13
N TYR A 76 -1.95 -36.57 -21.83
CA TYR A 76 -1.41 -37.82 -21.27
C TYR A 76 -2.39 -38.99 -21.30
N MET A 77 -3.70 -38.71 -21.25
CA MET A 77 -4.75 -39.73 -21.33
C MET A 77 -5.13 -40.09 -22.78
N ALA A 78 -4.77 -39.25 -23.75
CA ALA A 78 -5.12 -39.41 -25.16
C ALA A 78 -3.99 -40.00 -26.03
N GLY A 79 -2.79 -40.20 -25.46
CA GLY A 79 -1.66 -40.88 -26.10
C GLY A 79 -1.35 -42.19 -25.39
#